data_AF-A0A7S0A0H5-F1
#
_entry.id   AF-A0A7S0A0H5-F1
#
_cell.length_a   1.000
_cell.length_b   1.000
_cell.length_c   1.000
_cell.angle_alpha   90.00
_cell.angle_beta   90.00
_cell.angle_gamma   90.00
#
_symmetry.space_group_name_H-M   'P 1'
#
loop_
_entity.id
_entity.type
_entity.pdbx_description
1 polymer ?
#
loop_
_entity_poly.entity_id
_entity_poly.type
_entity_poly.pdbx_seq_one_letter_code
_entity_poly.pdbx_strand_id
1 'polypeptide(L)'
;VRPRGQASAPVVSVDNLLCDLRGLARRYVFGGARGRGARPTFRPSGLAFPGMDATAPNPLRRAVERCLAPIARVELAVDLFRIPASSAASFLRVLTTPAANWSSSQLFPHIDYAASVAATVGIGDFNGTSVGFYAARAVGSKTVLTGLADVAAYKLQGIRDFTDALAATSAGGLGSGPGGNDASGTNPHFELLLRREVCSNRALAYPAWLLHRAIV
;
A
#
# COMPACT_ATOMS: atom_id res chain seq x y z
N VAL A 1 23.28 1.17 15.06
CA VAL A 1 23.51 -0.29 14.90
C VAL A 1 22.15 -0.96 14.83
N ARG A 2 21.75 -1.54 13.69
CA ARG A 2 20.48 -2.30 13.62
C ARG A 2 20.62 -3.58 14.45
N PRO A 3 19.64 -3.95 15.29
CA PRO A 3 19.67 -5.21 16.01
C PRO A 3 19.77 -6.37 15.00
N ARG A 4 20.76 -7.26 15.20
CA ARG A 4 20.94 -8.46 14.38
C ARG A 4 19.69 -9.32 14.51
N GLY A 5 18.98 -9.55 13.40
CA GLY A 5 17.86 -10.49 13.32
C GLY A 5 16.49 -9.91 12.96
N GLN A 6 16.31 -8.58 12.94
CA GLN A 6 15.07 -8.01 12.39
C GLN A 6 15.13 -8.04 10.86
N ALA A 7 14.35 -8.95 10.26
CA ALA A 7 14.13 -8.98 8.81
C ALA A 7 13.56 -7.61 8.38
N SER A 8 14.33 -6.86 7.59
CA SER A 8 13.87 -5.58 7.05
C SER A 8 12.80 -5.82 5.99
N ALA A 9 11.73 -5.03 6.01
CA ALA A 9 10.76 -5.03 4.93
C ALA A 9 11.45 -4.69 3.58
N PRO A 10 11.32 -5.54 2.54
CA PRO A 10 11.93 -5.31 1.23
C PRO A 10 11.18 -4.22 0.47
N VAL A 11 11.37 -2.97 0.90
CA VAL A 11 10.68 -1.79 0.35
C VAL A 11 11.70 -0.81 -0.19
N VAL A 12 11.52 -0.43 -1.45
CA VAL A 12 12.34 0.59 -2.12
C VAL A 12 11.54 1.88 -2.22
N SER A 13 12.19 3.00 -1.91
CA SER A 13 11.63 4.34 -2.07
C SER A 13 12.38 5.07 -3.18
N VAL A 14 11.66 5.58 -4.17
CA VAL A 14 12.23 6.31 -5.31
C VAL A 14 11.61 7.69 -5.36
N ASP A 15 12.41 8.71 -5.07
CA ASP A 15 12.01 10.10 -5.16
C ASP A 15 12.16 10.65 -6.57
N ASN A 16 11.37 11.67 -6.89
CA ASN A 16 11.38 12.35 -8.18
C ASN A 16 11.22 11.38 -9.38
N LEU A 17 10.37 10.36 -9.23
CA LEU A 17 10.26 9.26 -10.18
C LEU A 17 9.95 9.73 -11.62
N LEU A 18 9.01 10.68 -11.76
CA LEU A 18 8.53 11.19 -13.05
C LEU A 18 9.07 12.60 -13.29
N CYS A 19 9.73 12.81 -14.45
CA CYS A 19 10.29 14.12 -14.81
C CYS A 19 9.21 15.18 -15.08
N ASP A 20 8.05 14.79 -15.60
CA ASP A 20 6.90 15.69 -15.85
C ASP A 20 5.65 15.22 -15.09
N LEU A 21 5.76 15.04 -13.78
CA LEU A 21 4.61 14.64 -12.96
C LEU A 21 3.42 15.59 -13.16
N ARG A 22 3.65 16.91 -13.20
CA ARG A 22 2.59 17.91 -13.32
C ARG A 22 1.84 17.80 -14.64
N GLY A 23 2.55 17.67 -15.77
CA GLY A 23 1.93 17.51 -17.08
C GLY A 23 1.16 16.20 -17.22
N LEU A 24 1.74 15.10 -16.72
CA LEU A 24 1.09 13.78 -16.70
C LEU A 24 -0.17 13.78 -15.82
N ALA A 25 -0.08 14.30 -14.59
CA ALA A 25 -1.22 14.40 -13.69
C ALA A 25 -2.32 15.28 -14.30
N ARG A 26 -1.99 16.46 -14.82
CA ARG A 26 -2.97 17.33 -15.48
C ARG A 26 -3.68 16.60 -16.62
N ARG A 27 -2.94 15.92 -17.50
CA ARG A 27 -3.51 15.28 -18.70
C ARG A 27 -4.32 14.03 -18.38
N TYR A 28 -3.81 13.17 -17.50
CA TYR A 28 -4.36 11.82 -17.29
C TYR A 28 -5.15 11.66 -16.01
N VAL A 29 -4.87 12.48 -14.99
CA VAL A 29 -5.53 12.38 -13.69
C VAL A 29 -6.69 13.37 -13.57
N PHE A 30 -6.49 14.60 -14.03
CA PHE A 30 -7.42 15.72 -13.84
C PHE A 30 -8.10 16.19 -15.14
N GLY A 31 -8.03 15.42 -16.22
CA GLY A 31 -8.74 15.71 -17.48
C GLY A 31 -8.41 17.06 -18.13
N GLY A 32 -7.22 17.60 -17.89
CA GLY A 32 -6.78 18.90 -18.43
C GLY A 32 -7.20 20.12 -17.60
N ALA A 33 -7.99 19.94 -16.52
CA ALA A 33 -8.41 21.05 -15.66
C ALA A 33 -7.21 21.75 -15.00
N ARG A 34 -7.26 23.08 -14.93
CA ARG A 34 -6.26 23.93 -14.25
C ARG A 34 -6.83 24.44 -12.93
N GLY A 35 -6.02 24.43 -11.87
CA GLY A 35 -6.33 25.09 -10.60
C GLY A 35 -6.37 24.16 -9.38
N ARG A 36 -6.30 24.76 -8.18
CA ARG A 36 -6.57 24.07 -6.91
C ARG A 36 -8.04 23.68 -6.88
N GLY A 37 -8.36 22.38 -6.90
CA GLY A 37 -9.73 21.87 -6.90
C GLY A 37 -10.15 21.09 -8.15
N ALA A 38 -9.23 20.87 -9.10
CA ALA A 38 -9.47 19.94 -10.19
C ALA A 38 -9.82 18.55 -9.63
N ARG A 39 -11.02 18.06 -9.96
CA ARG A 39 -11.48 16.75 -9.53
C ARG A 39 -10.85 15.67 -10.41
N PRO A 40 -10.42 14.53 -9.83
CA PRO A 40 -9.97 13.40 -10.63
C PRO A 40 -11.08 12.93 -11.58
N THR A 41 -10.73 12.58 -12.82
CA THR A 41 -11.70 12.17 -13.86
C THR A 41 -12.04 10.68 -13.84
N PHE A 42 -11.44 9.90 -12.94
CA PHE A 42 -11.65 8.46 -12.80
C PHE A 42 -12.35 8.14 -11.47
N ARG A 43 -13.05 7.01 -11.42
CA ARG A 43 -13.75 6.54 -10.21
C ARG A 43 -12.77 5.80 -9.28
N PRO A 44 -12.84 6.02 -7.95
CA PRO A 44 -12.15 5.15 -6.99
C PRO A 44 -12.61 3.70 -7.17
N SER A 45 -11.70 2.72 -7.12
CA SER A 45 -12.08 1.32 -6.95
C SER A 45 -12.19 1.02 -5.45
N GLY A 46 -13.24 0.27 -5.10
CA GLY A 46 -13.97 0.49 -3.86
C GLY A 46 -13.77 -0.50 -2.73
N LEU A 47 -12.73 -1.34 -2.70
CA LEU A 47 -12.73 -2.46 -1.73
C LEU A 47 -11.59 -2.48 -0.71
N ALA A 48 -10.34 -2.17 -1.06
CA ALA A 48 -9.23 -2.34 -0.10
C ALA A 48 -8.15 -1.25 -0.10
N PHE A 49 -8.15 -0.33 -1.07
CA PHE A 49 -7.00 0.55 -1.27
C PHE A 49 -7.40 2.02 -1.25
N PRO A 50 -6.81 2.84 -0.36
CA PRO A 50 -7.07 4.26 -0.39
C PRO A 50 -6.50 4.87 -1.67
N GLY A 51 -7.27 5.68 -2.41
CA GLY A 51 -6.82 6.31 -3.66
C GLY A 51 -7.19 5.56 -4.95
N MET A 52 -6.49 5.84 -6.06
CA MET A 52 -6.67 5.12 -7.33
C MET A 52 -6.32 3.64 -7.15
N ASP A 53 -7.37 2.85 -7.02
CA ASP A 53 -7.41 1.46 -7.47
C ASP A 53 -8.12 1.34 -8.85
N ALA A 54 -8.36 2.48 -9.51
CA ALA A 54 -8.50 2.45 -10.95
C ALA A 54 -7.11 2.13 -11.50
N THR A 55 -6.98 1.09 -12.31
CA THR A 55 -5.85 0.90 -13.22
C THR A 55 -5.41 2.27 -13.72
N ALA A 56 -4.26 2.77 -13.23
CA ALA A 56 -3.82 4.13 -13.56
C ALA A 56 -3.86 4.27 -15.08
N PRO A 57 -4.27 5.43 -15.64
CA PRO A 57 -4.39 5.58 -17.08
C PRO A 57 -3.15 5.02 -17.76
N ASN A 58 -3.34 4.15 -18.77
CA ASN A 58 -2.26 3.37 -19.38
C ASN A 58 -0.97 4.19 -19.65
N PRO A 59 -1.03 5.45 -20.11
CA PRO A 59 0.17 6.27 -20.30
C PRO A 59 0.92 6.62 -19.00
N LEU A 60 0.21 6.99 -17.93
CA LEU A 60 0.81 7.28 -16.62
C LEU A 60 1.39 6.00 -16.02
N ARG A 61 0.65 4.88 -16.09
CA ARG A 61 1.13 3.58 -15.66
C ARG A 61 2.43 3.19 -16.36
N ARG A 62 2.46 3.27 -17.70
CA ARG A 62 3.66 2.98 -18.50
C ARG A 62 4.82 3.93 -18.21
N ALA A 63 4.56 5.18 -17.85
CA ALA A 63 5.63 6.11 -17.45
C ALA A 63 6.26 5.67 -16.12
N VAL A 64 5.43 5.35 -15.13
CA VAL A 64 5.89 4.84 -13.84
C VAL A 64 6.62 3.50 -13.98
N GLU A 65 6.05 2.54 -14.72
CA GLU A 65 6.67 1.23 -14.95
C GLU A 65 8.04 1.37 -15.61
N ARG A 66 8.18 2.24 -16.61
CA ARG A 66 9.48 2.48 -17.25
C ARG A 66 10.53 3.04 -16.29
N CYS A 67 10.14 3.98 -15.43
CA CYS A 67 11.05 4.55 -14.44
C CYS A 67 11.39 3.56 -13.32
N LEU A 68 10.44 2.72 -12.90
CA LEU A 68 10.64 1.75 -11.81
C LEU A 68 11.31 0.44 -12.26
N ALA A 69 11.20 0.04 -13.52
CA ALA A 69 11.66 -1.27 -14.00
C ALA A 69 13.13 -1.57 -13.68
N PRO A 70 14.09 -0.64 -13.85
CA PRO A 70 15.49 -0.92 -13.50
C PRO A 70 15.66 -1.21 -12.01
N ILE A 71 14.98 -0.45 -11.16
CA ILE A 71 15.06 -0.56 -9.70
C ILE A 71 14.37 -1.84 -9.22
N ALA A 72 13.18 -2.13 -9.74
CA ALA A 72 12.47 -3.37 -9.42
C ALA A 72 13.27 -4.63 -9.82
N ARG A 73 14.00 -4.56 -10.94
CA ARG A 73 14.85 -5.67 -11.38
C ARG A 73 16.04 -5.89 -10.44
N VAL A 74 16.70 -4.82 -10.00
CA VAL A 74 17.90 -4.91 -9.16
C VAL A 74 17.54 -5.22 -7.70
N GLU A 75 16.58 -4.50 -7.14
CA GLU A 75 16.31 -4.53 -5.69
C GLU A 75 15.26 -5.59 -5.31
N LEU A 76 14.33 -5.90 -6.21
CA LEU A 76 13.23 -6.83 -5.95
C LEU A 76 13.30 -8.11 -6.78
N ALA A 77 14.29 -8.23 -7.68
CA ALA A 77 14.43 -9.34 -8.62
C ALA A 77 13.17 -9.57 -9.49
N VAL A 78 12.41 -8.51 -9.82
CA VAL A 78 11.20 -8.58 -10.64
C VAL A 78 11.39 -7.82 -11.96
N ASP A 79 11.05 -8.47 -13.07
CA ASP A 79 11.01 -7.81 -14.38
C ASP A 79 9.59 -7.31 -14.71
N LEU A 80 9.35 -6.02 -14.48
CA LEU A 80 8.02 -5.41 -14.67
C LEU A 80 7.46 -5.59 -16.08
N PHE A 81 8.33 -5.66 -17.11
CA PHE A 81 7.89 -5.80 -18.51
C PHE A 81 7.46 -7.23 -18.88
N ARG A 82 7.77 -8.22 -18.04
CA ARG A 82 7.28 -9.60 -18.23
C ARG A 82 5.91 -9.82 -17.61
N ILE A 83 5.41 -8.84 -16.85
CA ILE A 83 4.06 -8.87 -16.28
C ILE A 83 3.11 -8.28 -17.33
N PRO A 84 2.11 -9.04 -17.82
CA PRO A 84 1.17 -8.51 -18.80
C PRO A 84 0.47 -7.25 -18.27
N ALA A 85 0.36 -6.21 -19.09
CA ALA A 85 -0.27 -4.94 -18.67
C ALA A 85 -1.76 -5.09 -18.28
N SER A 86 -2.42 -6.12 -18.81
CA SER A 86 -3.79 -6.54 -18.45
C SER A 86 -3.86 -7.40 -17.20
N SER A 87 -2.71 -7.87 -16.69
CA SER A 87 -2.67 -8.71 -15.50
C SER A 87 -2.87 -7.86 -14.26
N ALA A 88 -3.64 -8.39 -13.30
CA ALA A 88 -3.63 -7.96 -11.92
C ALA A 88 -2.26 -8.17 -11.25
N ALA A 89 -1.28 -8.74 -11.97
CA ALA A 89 0.00 -9.17 -11.41
C ALA A 89 1.09 -8.10 -11.23
N SER A 90 0.87 -6.87 -11.70
CA SER A 90 1.63 -5.69 -11.31
C SER A 90 0.65 -4.62 -10.87
N PHE A 91 0.76 -4.22 -9.61
CA PHE A 91 -0.21 -3.32 -9.00
C PHE A 91 0.43 -1.94 -8.84
N LEU A 92 0.06 -1.00 -9.71
CA LEU A 92 0.41 0.41 -9.53
C LEU A 92 -0.75 1.14 -8.87
N ARG A 93 -0.54 1.54 -7.62
CA ARG A 93 -1.40 2.47 -6.89
C ARG A 93 -0.99 3.89 -7.16
N VAL A 94 -1.98 4.72 -7.40
CA VAL A 94 -1.78 6.15 -7.32
C VAL A 94 -2.64 6.72 -6.21
N LEU A 95 -2.00 7.18 -5.15
CA LEU A 95 -2.72 7.86 -4.09
C LEU A 95 -3.13 9.24 -4.59
N THR A 96 -4.39 9.62 -4.37
CA THR A 96 -4.92 10.97 -4.71
C THR A 96 -5.86 11.52 -3.66
N THR A 97 -6.20 10.72 -2.65
CA THR A 97 -7.24 11.03 -1.66
C THR A 97 -6.59 11.26 -0.30
N PRO A 98 -6.86 12.38 0.38
CA PRO A 98 -6.39 12.61 1.75
C PRO A 98 -6.87 11.52 2.71
N ALA A 99 -6.03 11.22 3.70
CA ALA A 99 -6.27 10.32 4.84
C ALA A 99 -7.70 10.34 5.41
N ALA A 100 -8.27 11.53 5.59
CA ALA A 100 -9.58 11.75 6.21
C ALA A 100 -10.75 11.10 5.44
N ASN A 101 -10.54 10.70 4.19
CA ASN A 101 -11.57 10.13 3.32
C ASN A 101 -11.41 8.63 3.09
N TRP A 102 -10.64 7.93 3.93
CA TRP A 102 -10.37 6.50 3.78
C TRP A 102 -11.34 5.65 4.58
N SER A 103 -11.75 4.51 4.01
CA SER A 103 -12.60 3.53 4.68
C SER A 103 -11.82 2.71 5.71
N SER A 104 -12.54 2.06 6.63
CA SER A 104 -11.95 1.12 7.59
C SER A 104 -11.22 -0.03 6.91
N SER A 105 -11.70 -0.52 5.75
CA SER A 105 -11.02 -1.57 4.98
C SER A 105 -9.67 -1.12 4.41
N GLN A 106 -9.52 0.17 4.10
CA GLN A 106 -8.29 0.78 3.59
C GLN A 106 -7.24 1.02 4.69
N LEU A 107 -7.70 1.09 5.95
CA LEU A 107 -6.87 1.26 7.14
C LEU A 107 -6.46 -0.07 7.80
N PHE A 108 -6.96 -1.20 7.29
CA PHE A 108 -6.63 -2.53 7.79
C PHE A 108 -5.42 -3.12 7.04
N PRO A 109 -4.44 -3.75 7.72
CA PRO A 109 -3.31 -4.41 7.07
C PRO A 109 -3.75 -5.48 6.07
N HIS A 110 -3.31 -5.33 4.82
CA HIS A 110 -3.67 -6.19 3.70
C HIS A 110 -2.45 -6.50 2.81
N ILE A 111 -2.67 -7.36 1.83
CA ILE A 111 -1.72 -7.68 0.77
C ILE A 111 -2.37 -7.48 -0.58
N ASP A 112 -1.55 -7.40 -1.62
CA ASP A 112 -1.98 -7.10 -2.98
C ASP A 112 -2.08 -8.41 -3.75
N TYR A 113 -3.17 -9.13 -3.49
CA TYR A 113 -3.44 -10.42 -4.12
C TYR A 113 -3.29 -10.35 -5.64
N ALA A 114 -2.72 -11.42 -6.20
CA ALA A 114 -2.43 -11.62 -7.62
C ALA A 114 -1.18 -10.94 -8.19
N ALA A 115 -0.49 -10.06 -7.45
CA ALA A 115 0.76 -9.44 -7.92
C ALA A 115 2.05 -10.09 -7.42
N SER A 116 3.14 -9.92 -8.19
CA SER A 116 4.50 -10.20 -7.72
C SER A 116 5.11 -8.98 -7.04
N VAL A 117 4.74 -7.79 -7.52
CA VAL A 117 5.23 -6.50 -7.04
C VAL A 117 4.09 -5.49 -7.05
N ALA A 118 4.08 -4.66 -6.03
CA ALA A 118 3.21 -3.50 -5.92
C ALA A 118 4.05 -2.23 -5.81
N ALA A 119 3.52 -1.14 -6.35
CA ALA A 119 4.11 0.17 -6.25
C ALA A 119 3.04 1.18 -5.89
N THR A 120 3.31 2.01 -4.89
CA THR A 120 2.45 3.14 -4.52
C THR A 120 3.14 4.45 -4.92
N VAL A 121 2.50 5.24 -5.78
CA VAL A 121 3.00 6.54 -6.24
C VAL A 121 2.10 7.66 -5.73
N GLY A 122 2.70 8.65 -5.06
CA GLY A 122 1.98 9.85 -4.65
C GLY A 122 1.81 10.83 -5.81
N ILE A 123 0.57 11.11 -6.21
CA ILE A 123 0.23 12.21 -7.13
C ILE A 123 -0.73 13.18 -6.42
N GLY A 124 -0.17 14.23 -5.82
CA GLY A 124 -0.94 15.20 -5.03
C GLY A 124 -0.24 15.66 -3.77
N ASP A 125 -1.04 16.16 -2.82
CA ASP A 125 -0.65 16.49 -1.45
C ASP A 125 -1.12 15.36 -0.52
N PHE A 126 -0.20 14.86 0.31
CA PHE A 126 -0.39 13.71 1.19
C PHE A 126 -0.06 14.04 2.65
N ASN A 127 0.01 15.33 3.04
CA ASN A 127 0.43 15.75 4.39
C ASN A 127 -0.10 14.82 5.50
N GLY A 128 0.83 14.21 6.25
CA GLY A 128 0.55 13.25 7.33
C GLY A 128 0.41 11.78 6.92
N THR A 129 0.34 11.48 5.63
CA THR A 129 0.07 10.13 5.12
C THR A 129 1.35 9.32 4.92
N SER A 130 1.32 8.07 5.35
CA SER A 130 2.41 7.11 5.20
C SER A 130 1.90 5.71 4.91
N VAL A 131 2.77 4.83 4.43
CA VAL A 131 2.52 3.39 4.34
C VAL A 131 3.33 2.71 5.43
N GLY A 132 2.64 1.93 6.27
CA GLY A 132 3.24 0.99 7.19
C GLY A 132 3.39 -0.37 6.53
N PHE A 133 4.51 -1.03 6.77
CA PHE A 133 4.80 -2.40 6.36
C PHE A 133 5.05 -3.24 7.59
N TYR A 134 4.50 -4.45 7.60
CA TYR A 134 4.35 -5.23 8.81
C TYR A 134 4.86 -6.66 8.62
N ALA A 135 5.40 -7.25 9.68
CA ALA A 135 5.54 -8.70 9.81
C ALA A 135 4.23 -9.28 10.32
N ALA A 136 3.80 -10.41 9.77
CA ALA A 136 2.67 -11.17 10.26
C ALA A 136 3.11 -12.11 11.39
N ARG A 137 2.93 -11.68 12.65
CA ARG A 137 3.28 -12.45 13.85
C ARG A 137 2.54 -13.77 13.93
N ALA A 138 1.26 -13.77 13.55
CA ALA A 138 0.39 -14.94 13.53
C ALA A 138 0.98 -16.13 12.74
N VAL A 139 1.85 -15.87 11.76
CA VAL A 139 2.48 -16.90 10.92
C VAL A 139 4.00 -16.97 11.11
N GLY A 140 4.45 -16.77 12.35
CA GLY A 140 5.88 -16.85 12.71
C GLY A 140 6.67 -15.59 12.37
N SER A 141 6.04 -14.42 12.47
CA SER A 141 6.66 -13.11 12.16
C SER A 141 7.20 -13.01 10.74
N LYS A 142 6.56 -13.68 9.78
CA LYS A 142 6.94 -13.59 8.36
C LYS A 142 6.76 -12.16 7.85
N THR A 143 7.81 -11.63 7.23
CA THR A 143 7.78 -10.32 6.57
C THR A 143 7.03 -10.37 5.24
N VAL A 144 7.20 -11.45 4.47
CA VAL A 144 6.51 -11.64 3.18
C VAL A 144 5.73 -12.94 3.26
N LEU A 145 4.44 -12.91 2.94
CA LEU A 145 3.60 -14.10 2.89
C LEU A 145 3.86 -14.82 1.57
N THR A 146 4.58 -15.93 1.57
CA THR A 146 5.18 -16.48 0.33
C THR A 146 4.23 -17.30 -0.55
N GLY A 147 2.96 -17.42 -0.15
CA GLY A 147 1.98 -18.20 -0.90
C GLY A 147 0.60 -18.21 -0.23
N LEU A 148 -0.38 -18.79 -0.93
CA LEU A 148 -1.78 -18.79 -0.47
C LEU A 148 -1.97 -19.41 0.91
N ALA A 149 -1.16 -20.41 1.27
CA ALA A 149 -1.19 -21.04 2.59
C ALA A 149 -0.84 -20.05 3.72
N ASP A 150 0.24 -19.27 3.55
CA ASP A 150 0.65 -18.24 4.52
C ASP A 150 -0.43 -17.19 4.69
N VAL A 151 -1.06 -16.81 3.57
CA VAL A 151 -2.13 -15.81 3.57
C VAL A 151 -3.39 -16.33 4.23
N ALA A 152 -3.78 -17.57 3.93
CA ALA A 152 -4.93 -18.21 4.56
C ALA A 152 -4.72 -18.33 6.07
N ALA A 153 -3.52 -18.76 6.51
CA ALA A 153 -3.18 -18.83 7.92
C ALA A 153 -3.27 -17.45 8.61
N TYR A 154 -2.69 -16.41 8.00
CA TYR A 154 -2.79 -15.04 8.51
C TYR A 154 -4.24 -14.56 8.59
N LYS A 155 -5.04 -14.76 7.53
CA LYS A 155 -6.44 -14.31 7.47
C LYS A 155 -7.34 -15.06 8.45
N LEU A 156 -7.22 -16.39 8.54
CA LEU A 156 -8.02 -17.21 9.44
C LEU A 156 -7.75 -16.86 10.91
N GLN A 157 -6.48 -16.59 11.25
CA GLN A 157 -6.13 -16.15 12.59
C GLN A 157 -6.58 -14.70 12.85
N GLY A 158 -6.42 -13.82 11.88
CA GLY A 158 -6.92 -12.44 11.96
C GLY A 158 -8.44 -12.35 12.15
N ILE A 159 -9.22 -13.27 11.57
CA ILE A 159 -10.68 -13.32 11.77
C ILE A 159 -11.03 -13.71 13.21
N ARG A 160 -10.33 -14.68 13.80
CA ARG A 160 -10.62 -15.14 15.17
C ARG A 160 -10.44 -14.02 16.17
N ASP A 161 -9.26 -13.42 16.19
CA ASP A 161 -8.93 -12.38 17.14
C ASP A 161 -9.68 -11.06 16.85
N PHE A 162 -10.06 -10.78 15.59
CA PHE A 162 -10.99 -9.68 15.29
C PHE A 162 -12.37 -9.94 15.89
N THR A 163 -12.84 -11.19 15.83
CA THR A 163 -14.10 -11.62 16.44
C THR A 163 -14.03 -11.57 17.96
N ASP A 164 -12.91 -11.99 18.55
CA ASP A 164 -12.67 -11.94 20.00
C ASP A 164 -12.55 -10.48 20.49
N ALA A 165 -11.89 -9.61 19.73
CA ALA A 165 -11.82 -8.17 20.01
C ALA A 165 -13.20 -7.51 19.91
N LEU A 166 -14.01 -7.86 18.91
CA LEU A 166 -15.40 -7.40 18.82
C LEU A 166 -16.23 -7.88 20.02
N ALA A 167 -16.11 -9.15 20.39
CA ALA A 167 -16.80 -9.73 21.54
C ALA A 167 -16.41 -9.04 22.86
N ALA A 168 -15.12 -8.74 23.05
CA ALA A 168 -14.62 -7.99 24.19
C ALA A 168 -15.12 -6.54 24.22
N THR A 169 -15.21 -5.87 23.06
CA THR A 169 -15.71 -4.50 22.93
C THR A 169 -17.21 -4.42 23.24
N SER A 170 -17.99 -5.47 22.92
CA SER A 170 -19.39 -5.57 23.30
C SER A 170 -19.64 -5.89 24.78
N ALA A 171 -18.62 -6.36 25.51
CA ALA A 171 -18.72 -6.75 26.93
C ALA A 171 -18.18 -5.69 27.91
N GLY A 172 -17.39 -4.72 27.46
CA GLY A 172 -16.85 -3.62 28.28
C GLY A 172 -16.55 -2.40 27.41
N GLY A 173 -17.15 -1.26 27.75
CA GLY A 173 -17.30 -0.10 26.86
C GLY A 173 -16.03 0.44 26.17
N LEU A 174 -16.24 0.89 24.93
CA LEU A 174 -15.41 1.80 24.12
C LEU A 174 -13.88 1.65 24.25
N GLY A 175 -13.39 0.42 24.13
CA GLY A 175 -11.98 0.17 23.81
C GLY A 175 -11.70 0.40 22.32
N SER A 176 -10.56 1.02 22.02
CA SER A 176 -10.02 1.22 20.67
C SER A 176 -10.11 -0.09 19.87
N GLY A 177 -10.98 -0.14 18.86
CA GLY A 177 -11.17 -1.35 18.06
C GLY A 177 -9.86 -1.86 17.42
N PRO A 178 -9.84 -3.07 16.86
CA PRO A 178 -8.65 -3.69 16.26
C PRO A 178 -8.02 -2.91 15.09
N GLY A 179 -8.68 -1.83 14.62
CA GLY A 179 -8.16 -0.87 13.64
C GLY A 179 -7.67 0.46 14.24
N GLY A 180 -7.51 0.55 15.56
CA GLY A 180 -7.12 1.78 16.26
C GLY A 180 -5.89 2.45 15.64
N ASN A 181 -5.85 3.78 15.75
CA ASN A 181 -4.72 4.66 15.37
C ASN A 181 -3.50 4.44 16.28
N ASP A 182 -3.23 3.19 16.67
CA ASP A 182 -2.15 2.85 17.56
C ASP A 182 -0.85 3.00 16.77
N ALA A 183 -0.30 4.20 16.87
CA ALA A 183 0.99 4.60 16.32
C ALA A 183 2.13 3.73 16.87
N SER A 184 1.87 2.95 17.93
CA SER A 184 2.73 1.92 18.50
C SER A 184 3.06 0.80 17.51
N GLY A 185 2.18 0.48 16.56
CA GLY A 185 2.43 -0.47 15.48
C GLY A 185 2.56 -1.94 15.92
N THR A 186 2.37 -2.27 17.20
CA THR A 186 2.44 -3.63 17.73
C THR A 186 1.06 -4.14 18.10
N ASN A 187 0.57 -5.09 17.32
CA ASN A 187 -0.62 -5.88 17.59
C ASN A 187 -0.18 -7.35 17.71
N PRO A 188 -0.83 -8.21 18.53
CA PRO A 188 -0.53 -9.64 18.57
C PRO A 188 -0.46 -10.32 17.17
N HIS A 189 -1.16 -9.77 16.16
CA HIS A 189 -1.13 -10.26 14.79
C HIS A 189 0.00 -9.76 13.91
N PHE A 190 0.44 -8.53 14.12
CA PHE A 190 1.33 -7.87 13.20
C PHE A 190 2.22 -6.85 13.90
N GLU A 191 3.43 -6.71 13.38
CA GLU A 191 4.43 -5.78 13.90
C GLU A 191 4.85 -4.82 12.81
N LEU A 192 4.76 -3.53 13.08
CA LEU A 192 5.29 -2.51 12.19
C LEU A 192 6.81 -2.67 12.06
N LEU A 193 7.27 -3.02 10.86
CA LEU A 193 8.69 -3.13 10.52
C LEU A 193 9.22 -1.81 9.95
N LEU A 194 8.38 -1.15 9.16
CA LEU A 194 8.79 0.02 8.38
C LEU A 194 7.63 0.97 8.17
N ARG A 195 7.88 2.26 8.40
CA ARG A 195 6.99 3.34 7.99
C ARG A 195 7.68 4.18 6.91
N ARG A 196 6.93 4.53 5.87
CA ARG A 196 7.39 5.40 4.78
C ARG A 196 6.35 6.44 4.47
N GLU A 197 6.76 7.71 4.52
CA GLU A 197 5.91 8.82 4.12
C GLU A 197 5.62 8.77 2.63
N VAL A 198 4.35 9.03 2.28
CA VAL A 198 3.93 9.23 0.90
C VAL A 198 4.20 10.68 0.55
N CYS A 199 5.02 10.90 -0.48
CA CYS A 199 5.31 12.24 -0.98
C CYS A 199 4.89 12.34 -2.45
N SER A 200 4.65 13.57 -2.91
CA SER A 200 4.43 13.83 -4.33
C SER A 200 5.65 13.36 -5.12
N ASN A 201 5.43 12.61 -6.20
CA ASN A 201 6.48 12.05 -7.06
C ASN A 201 7.40 11.02 -6.38
N ARG A 202 7.01 10.49 -5.21
CA ARG A 202 7.67 9.34 -4.59
C ARG A 202 6.93 8.06 -4.95
N ALA A 203 7.70 7.04 -5.31
CA ALA A 203 7.22 5.68 -5.45
C ALA A 203 7.73 4.80 -4.31
N LEU A 204 6.84 4.01 -3.72
CA LEU A 204 7.16 2.95 -2.76
C LEU A 204 6.92 1.62 -3.46
N ALA A 205 7.99 0.91 -3.84
CA ALA A 205 7.92 -0.38 -4.51
C ALA A 205 8.26 -1.53 -3.53
N TYR A 206 7.47 -2.60 -3.55
CA TYR A 206 7.59 -3.70 -2.61
C TYR A 206 6.97 -5.01 -3.16
N PRO A 207 7.37 -6.19 -2.65
CA PRO A 207 6.69 -7.44 -2.98
C PRO A 207 5.21 -7.36 -2.61
N ALA A 208 4.33 -7.74 -3.52
CA ALA A 208 2.88 -7.59 -3.35
C ALA A 208 2.31 -8.37 -2.14
N TRP A 209 3.03 -9.39 -1.69
CA TRP A 209 2.68 -10.24 -0.55
C TRP A 209 3.21 -9.72 0.79
N LEU A 210 3.80 -8.53 0.81
CA LEU A 210 4.18 -7.82 2.00
C LEU A 210 2.93 -7.22 2.66
N LEU A 211 2.73 -7.50 3.94
CA LEU A 211 1.61 -6.94 4.70
C LEU A 211 1.81 -5.43 4.86
N HIS A 212 0.84 -4.64 4.44
CA HIS A 212 0.92 -3.19 4.53
C HIS A 212 -0.44 -2.57 4.75
N ARG A 213 -0.44 -1.36 5.30
CA ARG A 213 -1.61 -0.48 5.34
C ARG A 213 -1.14 0.95 5.29
N ALA A 214 -2.07 1.81 4.97
CA ALA A 214 -1.81 3.23 5.10
C ALA A 214 -1.96 3.68 6.58
N ILE A 215 -1.17 4.67 6.98
CA ILE A 215 -1.10 5.25 8.33
C ILE A 215 -1.27 6.76 8.18
N VAL A 216 -2.13 7.32 9.02
CA VAL A 216 -2.56 8.73 9.01
C VAL A 216 -2.23 9.41 10.33
#